data_AF-A0A2D4SRS1-F1
#
_entry.id   AF-A0A2D4SRS1-F1
#
_cell.length_a   1.000
_cell.length_b   1.000
_cell.length_c   1.000
_cell.angle_alpha   90.00
_cell.angle_beta   90.00
_cell.angle_gamma   90.00
#
_symmetry.space_group_name_H-M   'P 1'
#
loop_
_entity.id
_entity.type
_entity.pdbx_description
1 polymer ?
#
loop_
_entity_poly.entity_id
_entity_poly.type
_entity_poly.pdbx_seq_one_letter_code
_entity_poly.pdbx_strand_id
1 'polypeptide(L)'
;MSQYDIIFMMLVALIAINQFIIRSKAWHDRQYLFWVPQIINISVGCYAIIFGLPGIPLPIDVINWIVGGLFLYHFAQNQSKLSRYYRDLKEEERERAREEIYAQIEKNDE
;
A
#
# COMPACT_ATOMS: atom_id res chain seq x y z
N MET A 1 -10.83 -16.20 25.40
CA MET A 1 -10.69 -15.20 24.33
C MET A 1 -11.92 -15.29 23.47
N SER A 2 -12.66 -14.19 23.31
CA SER A 2 -13.87 -14.19 22.49
C SER A 2 -13.50 -14.26 21.01
N GLN A 3 -14.40 -14.78 20.17
CA GLN A 3 -14.21 -14.79 18.71
C GLN A 3 -13.94 -13.38 18.16
N TYR A 4 -14.49 -12.35 18.80
CA TYR A 4 -14.26 -10.93 18.48
C TYR A 4 -12.81 -10.49 18.69
N ASP A 5 -12.20 -10.93 19.80
CA ASP A 5 -10.83 -10.56 20.14
C ASP A 5 -9.87 -11.10 19.09
N ILE A 6 -10.12 -12.32 18.60
CA ILE A 6 -9.29 -12.98 17.59
C ILE A 6 -9.43 -12.25 16.25
N ILE A 7 -10.66 -11.93 15.83
CA ILE A 7 -10.90 -11.19 14.58
C ILE A 7 -10.24 -9.81 14.64
N PHE A 8 -10.41 -9.08 15.74
CA PHE A 8 -9.81 -7.77 15.91
C PHE A 8 -8.27 -7.85 15.91
N MET A 9 -7.69 -8.82 16.61
CA MET A 9 -6.24 -9.05 16.56
C MET A 9 -5.75 -9.38 15.14
N MET A 10 -6.48 -10.19 14.38
CA MET A 10 -6.12 -10.48 12.98
C MET A 10 -6.16 -9.22 12.11
N LEU A 11 -7.18 -8.36 12.26
CA LEU A 11 -7.29 -7.10 11.51
C LEU A 11 -6.13 -6.15 11.87
N VAL A 12 -5.82 -6.02 13.16
CA VAL A 12 -4.68 -5.20 13.62
C VAL A 12 -3.35 -5.76 13.12
N ALA A 13 -3.17 -7.08 13.17
CA ALA A 13 -1.97 -7.74 12.66
C ALA A 13 -1.79 -7.51 11.15
N LEU A 14 -2.88 -7.58 10.37
CA LEU A 14 -2.86 -7.27 8.93
C LEU A 14 -2.41 -5.84 8.66
N ILE A 15 -2.95 -4.87 9.40
CA ILE A 15 -2.56 -3.46 9.28
C ILE A 15 -1.08 -3.29 9.66
N ALA A 16 -0.64 -3.91 10.76
CA ALA A 16 0.74 -3.83 11.23
C ALA A 16 1.73 -4.42 10.21
N ILE A 17 1.42 -5.60 9.66
CA ILE A 17 2.24 -6.24 8.61
C ILE A 17 2.29 -5.36 7.37
N ASN A 18 1.15 -4.83 6.92
CA ASN A 18 1.09 -3.93 5.77
C ASN A 18 1.96 -2.67 6.01
N GLN A 19 1.83 -2.04 7.18
CA GLN A 19 2.61 -0.86 7.53
C GLN A 19 4.10 -1.16 7.63
N PHE A 20 4.46 -2.32 8.19
CA PHE A 20 5.84 -2.79 8.27
C PHE A 20 6.45 -3.01 6.88
N ILE A 21 5.77 -3.73 5.99
CA ILE A 21 6.25 -3.99 4.63
C ILE A 21 6.48 -2.67 3.90
N ILE A 22 5.50 -1.76 3.93
CA ILE A 22 5.60 -0.48 3.23
C ILE A 22 6.74 0.38 3.79
N ARG A 23 6.95 0.37 5.11
CA ARG A 23 8.02 1.12 5.77
C ARG A 23 9.40 0.52 5.52
N SER A 24 9.50 -0.81 5.40
CA SER A 24 10.77 -1.52 5.18
C SER A 24 11.39 -1.27 3.80
N LYS A 25 10.62 -0.72 2.84
CA LYS A 25 11.02 -0.55 1.43
C LYS A 25 11.41 -1.86 0.72
N ALA A 26 11.29 -3.03 1.34
CA ALA A 26 11.57 -4.34 0.71
C ALA A 26 10.75 -4.59 -0.56
N TRP A 27 9.64 -3.85 -0.72
CA TRP A 27 8.80 -3.86 -1.90
C TRP A 27 9.43 -3.21 -3.14
N HIS A 28 10.53 -2.46 -3.02
CA HIS A 28 11.22 -1.85 -4.16
C HIS A 28 11.82 -2.93 -5.07
N ASP A 29 12.43 -3.96 -4.47
CA ASP A 29 13.03 -5.08 -5.21
C ASP A 29 12.02 -6.19 -5.53
N ARG A 30 10.98 -6.31 -4.69
CA ARG A 30 10.01 -7.42 -4.74
C ARG A 30 8.59 -6.89 -4.81
N GLN A 31 8.11 -6.64 -6.02
CA GLN A 31 6.78 -6.07 -6.25
C GLN A 31 5.63 -6.89 -5.63
N TYR A 32 5.77 -8.21 -5.51
CA TYR A 32 4.75 -9.05 -4.87
C TYR A 32 4.55 -8.69 -3.38
N LEU A 33 5.59 -8.21 -2.69
CA LEU A 33 5.48 -7.75 -1.29
C LEU A 33 4.60 -6.50 -1.20
N PHE A 34 4.49 -5.70 -2.25
CA PHE A 34 3.52 -4.60 -2.31
C PHE A 34 2.11 -5.12 -2.63
N TRP A 35 1.97 -5.94 -3.68
CA TRP A 35 0.65 -6.30 -4.20
C TRP A 35 -0.13 -7.25 -3.30
N VAL A 36 0.53 -8.17 -2.60
CA VAL A 36 -0.15 -9.14 -1.72
C VAL A 36 -0.91 -8.43 -0.59
N PRO A 37 -0.29 -7.55 0.23
CA PRO A 37 -1.02 -6.77 1.23
C PRO A 37 -2.14 -5.92 0.64
N GLN A 38 -1.98 -5.42 -0.58
CA GLN A 38 -2.96 -4.54 -1.22
C GLN A 38 -4.23 -5.29 -1.63
N ILE A 39 -4.07 -6.47 -2.21
CA ILE A 39 -5.19 -7.36 -2.51
C ILE A 39 -5.92 -7.72 -1.22
N ILE A 40 -5.17 -8.08 -0.17
CA ILE A 40 -5.77 -8.40 1.14
C ILE A 40 -6.55 -7.21 1.71
N ASN A 41 -5.98 -6.00 1.68
CA ASN A 41 -6.66 -4.81 2.18
C ASN A 41 -7.97 -4.54 1.42
N ILE A 42 -7.97 -4.62 0.09
CA ILE A 42 -9.18 -4.43 -0.71
C ILE A 42 -10.19 -5.53 -0.39
N SER A 43 -9.77 -6.80 -0.38
CA SER A 43 -10.67 -7.92 -0.11
C SER A 43 -11.32 -7.82 1.26
N VAL A 44 -10.53 -7.54 2.31
CA VAL A 44 -11.04 -7.35 3.68
C VAL A 44 -11.92 -6.12 3.77
N GLY A 45 -11.52 -5.00 3.16
CA GLY A 45 -12.28 -3.75 3.15
C GLY A 45 -13.65 -3.91 2.49
N CYS A 46 -13.69 -4.48 1.28
CA CYS A 46 -14.93 -4.76 0.56
C CYS A 46 -15.80 -5.78 1.30
N TYR A 47 -15.20 -6.84 1.86
CA TYR A 47 -15.95 -7.84 2.61
C TYR A 47 -16.62 -7.21 3.84
N ALA A 48 -15.88 -6.40 4.61
CA ALA A 48 -16.41 -5.71 5.78
C ALA A 48 -17.56 -4.75 5.43
N ILE A 49 -17.51 -4.07 4.28
CA ILE A 49 -18.57 -3.14 3.86
C ILE A 49 -19.82 -3.89 3.37
N ILE A 50 -19.65 -4.96 2.59
CA ILE A 50 -20.77 -5.66 1.93
C ILE A 50 -21.46 -6.65 2.88
N PHE A 51 -20.67 -7.43 3.62
CA PHE A 51 -21.17 -8.54 4.44
C PHE A 51 -21.12 -8.23 5.95
N GLY A 52 -20.45 -7.15 6.34
CA GLY A 52 -20.16 -6.86 7.74
C GLY A 52 -19.00 -7.70 8.28
N LEU A 53 -18.50 -7.31 9.45
CA LEU A 53 -17.50 -8.11 10.16
C LEU A 53 -18.18 -9.29 10.86
N PRO A 54 -17.63 -10.51 10.70
CA PRO A 54 -18.23 -11.70 11.26
C PRO A 54 -18.30 -11.59 12.78
N GLY A 55 -19.51 -11.73 13.31
CA GLY A 55 -19.77 -11.71 14.74
C GLY A 55 -20.13 -10.35 15.35
N ILE A 56 -19.94 -9.24 14.62
CA ILE A 56 -20.51 -7.95 15.05
C ILE A 56 -22.00 -7.93 14.65
N PRO A 57 -22.94 -7.70 15.59
CA PRO A 57 -24.35 -7.64 15.24
C PRO A 57 -24.61 -6.50 14.24
N LEU A 58 -25.33 -6.82 13.16
CA LEU A 58 -25.74 -5.94 12.07
C LEU A 58 -26.24 -4.53 12.45
N PRO A 59 -26.92 -4.28 13.60
CA PRO A 59 -27.27 -2.90 13.98
C PRO A 59 -26.07 -1.97 14.23
N ILE A 60 -24.82 -2.46 14.25
CA ILE A 60 -23.60 -1.65 14.34
C ILE A 60 -22.96 -1.45 12.96
N ASP A 61 -23.75 -1.01 11.98
CA ASP A 61 -23.29 -0.69 10.62
C ASP A 61 -22.05 0.22 10.64
N VAL A 62 -22.02 1.18 11.56
CA VAL A 62 -20.93 2.17 11.66
C VAL A 62 -19.54 1.53 11.81
N ILE A 63 -19.40 0.45 12.59
CA ILE A 63 -18.08 -0.19 12.79
C ILE A 63 -17.62 -0.88 11.50
N ASN A 64 -18.52 -1.53 10.79
CA ASN A 64 -18.22 -2.19 9.52
C ASN A 64 -17.74 -1.18 8.48
N TRP A 65 -18.41 -0.03 8.39
CA TRP A 65 -18.00 1.08 7.53
C TRP A 65 -16.66 1.68 7.93
N ILE A 66 -16.40 1.88 9.23
CA ILE A 66 -15.12 2.41 9.72
C ILE A 66 -13.98 1.45 9.40
N VAL A 67 -14.12 0.17 9.73
CA VAL A 67 -13.06 -0.83 9.49
C VAL A 67 -12.85 -1.02 8.00
N GLY A 68 -13.91 -1.19 7.23
CA GLY A 68 -13.82 -1.34 5.78
C GLY A 68 -13.17 -0.11 5.12
N GLY A 69 -13.60 1.09 5.52
CA GLY A 69 -13.01 2.35 5.07
C GLY A 69 -11.54 2.49 5.46
N LEU A 70 -11.12 2.03 6.64
CA LEU A 70 -9.73 2.06 7.09
C LEU A 70 -8.83 1.21 6.18
N PHE A 71 -9.28 0.00 5.82
CA PHE A 71 -8.53 -0.86 4.90
C PHE A 71 -8.42 -0.26 3.48
N LEU A 72 -9.50 0.34 2.97
CA LEU A 72 -9.47 1.06 1.69
C LEU A 72 -8.59 2.31 1.74
N TYR A 73 -8.60 3.03 2.86
CA TYR A 73 -7.72 4.17 3.09
C TYR A 73 -6.24 3.75 3.07
N HIS A 74 -5.89 2.65 3.76
CA HIS A 74 -4.54 2.10 3.70
C HIS A 74 -4.13 1.71 2.28
N PHE A 75 -5.05 1.14 1.49
CA PHE A 75 -4.79 0.85 0.08
C PHE A 75 -4.46 2.12 -0.71
N ALA A 76 -5.29 3.15 -0.61
CA ALA A 76 -5.12 4.42 -1.31
C ALA A 76 -3.83 5.16 -0.89
N GLN A 77 -3.54 5.16 0.42
CA GLN A 77 -2.31 5.76 0.96
C GLN A 77 -1.07 5.05 0.43
N ASN A 78 -1.08 3.72 0.41
CA ASN A 78 0.02 2.92 -0.12
C ASN A 78 0.20 3.13 -1.63
N GLN A 79 -0.89 3.25 -2.38
CA GLN A 79 -0.77 3.57 -3.81
C GLN A 79 -0.19 4.96 -4.08
N SER A 80 -0.54 5.93 -3.25
CA SER A 80 0.05 7.27 -3.32
C SER A 80 1.56 7.26 -3.07
N LYS A 81 2.09 6.29 -2.32
CA LYS A 81 3.53 6.10 -2.11
C LYS A 81 4.19 5.43 -3.32
N LEU A 82 3.54 4.41 -3.89
CA LEU A 82 4.05 3.74 -5.09
C LEU A 82 4.12 4.69 -6.29
N SER A 83 3.08 5.50 -6.49
CA SER A 83 3.02 6.50 -7.55
C SER A 83 4.16 7.53 -7.43
N ARG A 84 4.44 8.01 -6.21
CA ARG A 84 5.59 8.89 -5.94
C ARG A 84 6.91 8.22 -6.27
N TYR A 85 7.10 6.98 -5.81
CA TYR A 85 8.33 6.23 -6.08
C TYR A 85 8.62 6.08 -7.58
N TYR A 86 7.62 5.71 -8.39
CA TYR A 86 7.80 5.61 -9.85
C TYR A 86 8.05 6.96 -10.52
N ARG A 87 7.47 8.03 -9.98
CA ARG A 87 7.75 9.38 -10.48
C ARG A 87 9.19 9.78 -10.21
N ASP A 88 9.68 9.54 -8.99
CA ASP A 88 11.03 9.90 -8.58
C ASP A 88 12.08 9.08 -9.37
N LEU A 89 11.84 7.78 -9.59
CA LEU A 89 12.64 6.93 -10.48
C LEU A 89 12.74 7.50 -11.91
N LYS A 90 11.61 7.94 -12.46
CA LYS A 90 11.54 8.49 -13.81
C LYS A 90 12.24 9.86 -13.92
N GLU A 91 12.26 10.63 -12.84
CA GLU A 91 13.00 11.88 -12.76
C GLU A 91 14.51 11.61 -12.71
N GLU A 92 14.98 10.67 -11.89
CA GLU A 92 16.39 10.26 -11.84
C GLU A 92 16.90 9.74 -13.20
N GLU A 93 16.10 8.90 -13.90
CA GLU A 93 16.46 8.42 -15.24
C GLU A 93 16.60 9.56 -16.25
N ARG A 94 15.74 10.58 -16.16
CA ARG A 94 15.81 11.76 -17.04
C ARG A 94 17.02 12.65 -16.73
N GLU A 95 17.38 12.78 -15.46
CA GLU A 95 18.56 13.54 -15.06
C GLU A 95 19.83 12.86 -15.55
N ARG A 96 19.98 11.54 -15.33
CA ARG A 96 21.12 10.77 -15.87
C ARG A 96 21.22 10.86 -17.39
N ALA A 97 20.10 10.72 -18.10
CA ALA A 97 20.08 10.85 -19.55
C ALA A 97 20.51 12.26 -20.02
N ARG A 98 20.17 13.33 -19.28
CA ARG A 98 20.65 14.69 -19.57
C ARG A 98 22.14 14.83 -19.34
N GLU A 99 22.65 14.31 -18.21
CA GLU A 99 24.09 14.34 -17.90
C GLU A 99 24.91 13.60 -18.95
N GLU A 100 24.44 12.44 -19.41
CA GLU A 100 25.08 11.68 -20.49
C GLU A 100 25.12 12.47 -21.81
N ILE A 101 24.03 13.18 -22.16
CA ILE A 101 23.99 14.05 -23.35
C ILE A 101 24.98 15.21 -23.21
N TYR A 102 25.02 15.88 -22.05
CA TYR A 102 25.95 16.99 -21.83
C TYR A 102 27.41 16.53 -21.91
N ALA A 103 27.73 15.38 -21.31
CA ALA A 103 29.07 14.80 -21.37
C ALA A 103 29.48 14.39 -22.80
N GLN A 104 28.52 13.98 -23.65
CA GLN A 104 28.77 13.68 -25.06
C GLN A 104 28.99 14.94 -25.90
N ILE A 105 28.28 16.03 -25.61
CA ILE A 105 28.48 17.32 -26.29
C ILE A 105 29.88 17.86 -25.95
N GLU A 106 30.26 17.87 -24.67
CA GLU A 106 31.57 18.35 -24.22
C GLU A 106 32.73 17.58 -24.85
N LYS A 107 32.60 16.25 -25.00
CA LYS A 107 33.60 15.41 -25.68
C LYS A 107 33.71 15.61 -27.20
N ASN A 108 32.66 16.12 -27.85
CA ASN A 108 32.68 16.36 -29.30
C ASN A 108 33.20 17.75 -29.66
N ASP A 109 33.30 18.66 -28.68
CA ASP A 109 33.84 20.01 -28.84
C ASP A 109 35.36 20.11 -28.54
N GLU A 110 35.99 19.04 -28.04
CA GLU A 110 37.46 18.84 -27.94
C GLU A 110 38.07 18.19 -29.20
#